data_AF-R0KK46-F1
#
_entry.id   AF-R0KK46-F1
#
_cell.length_a   1.000
_cell.length_b   1.000
_cell.length_c   1.000
_cell.angle_alpha   90.00
_cell.angle_beta   90.00
_cell.angle_gamma   90.00
#
_symmetry.space_group_name_H-M   'P 1'
#
loop_
_entity.id
_entity.type
_entity.pdbx_description
1 polymer ?
#
loop_
_entity_poly.entity_id
_entity_poly.type
_entity_poly.pdbx_seq_one_letter_code
_entity_poly.pdbx_strand_id
1 'polypeptide(L)' 'NLSLLNTLGARTFFRPHLLRELVLDLSLATLDIANKVKDWQVITETSLDHYRLLFSI' A
#
# COMPACT_ATOMS: atom_id res chain seq x y z
N ASN A 1 15.52 -8.96 8.97
CA ASN A 1 15.62 -8.35 7.63
C ASN A 1 14.22 -8.27 7.05
N LEU A 2 13.76 -7.08 6.63
CA LEU A 2 12.40 -6.86 6.12
C LEU A 2 12.47 -6.36 4.68
N SER A 3 11.54 -6.82 3.84
CA SER A 3 11.39 -6.40 2.45
C SER A 3 10.12 -5.56 2.30
N LEU A 4 10.23 -4.46 1.57
CA LEU A 4 9.10 -3.61 1.19
C LEU A 4 8.28 -4.30 0.10
N LEU A 5 6.98 -4.45 0.34
CA LEU A 5 6.05 -5.07 -0.61
C LEU A 5 5.36 -4.04 -1.50
N ASN A 6 5.26 -2.78 -1.06
CA ASN A 6 4.61 -1.73 -1.82
C ASN A 6 5.23 -1.56 -3.21
N THR A 7 4.38 -1.38 -4.21
CA THR A 7 4.82 -0.78 -5.48
C THR A 7 5.30 0.66 -5.20
N LEU A 8 6.52 0.98 -5.61
CA LEU A 8 7.11 2.30 -5.38
C LEU A 8 6.22 3.41 -5.94
N GLY A 9 5.91 4.40 -5.09
CA GLY A 9 5.10 5.55 -5.46
C GLY A 9 3.59 5.33 -5.41
N ALA A 10 3.10 4.11 -5.19
CA ALA A 10 1.67 3.83 -5.01
C ALA A 10 1.14 4.61 -3.81
N ARG A 11 0.15 5.47 -4.07
CA ARG A 11 -0.47 6.34 -3.06
C ARG A 11 -1.40 5.54 -2.19
N THR A 12 -1.47 5.86 -0.90
CA THR A 12 -2.32 5.15 0.06
C THR A 12 -3.22 6.11 0.84
N PHE A 13 -3.07 7.42 0.64
CA PHE A 13 -3.77 8.42 1.41
C PHE A 13 -4.19 9.62 0.56
N PHE A 14 -5.46 10.01 0.69
CA PHE A 14 -6.06 11.17 0.07
C PHE A 14 -6.79 12.02 1.11
N ARG A 15 -6.73 13.34 0.95
CA ARG A 15 -7.71 14.25 1.56
C ARG A 15 -8.03 15.38 0.59
N PRO A 16 -9.27 15.91 0.58
CA PRO A 16 -9.68 16.97 -0.35
C PRO A 16 -8.82 18.23 -0.34
N HIS A 17 -8.12 18.53 0.76
CA HIS A 17 -7.31 19.74 0.89
C HIS A 17 -5.80 19.49 0.75
N LEU A 18 -5.39 18.26 0.38
CA LEU A 18 -3.99 17.98 0.06
C LEU A 18 -3.72 18.26 -1.42
N LEU A 19 -2.60 18.94 -1.70
CA LEU A 19 -2.14 19.22 -3.07
C LEU A 19 -1.80 17.96 -3.87
N ARG A 20 -1.46 16.86 -3.18
CA ARG A 20 -1.19 15.55 -3.75
C ARG A 20 -1.51 14.48 -2.73
N GLU A 21 -1.90 13.32 -3.22
CA GLU A 21 -1.98 12.11 -2.41
C GLU A 21 -0.61 11.70 -1.87
N LEU A 22 -0.61 10.99 -0.73
CA LEU A 22 0.59 10.61 0.01
C LEU A 22 0.76 9.08 0.06
N VAL A 23 1.98 8.65 0.37
CA VAL A 23 2.32 7.25 0.65
C VAL A 23 2.59 7.16 2.14
N LEU A 24 1.58 6.77 2.92
CA LEU A 24 1.68 6.72 4.38
C LEU A 24 1.65 5.28 4.91
N ASP A 25 1.03 4.36 4.16
CA ASP A 25 0.84 2.98 4.58
C ASP A 25 1.85 2.07 3.89
N LEU A 26 2.58 1.29 4.70
CA LEU A 26 3.64 0.39 4.24
C LEU A 26 3.32 -1.06 4.61
N SER A 27 3.54 -1.96 3.66
CA SER A 27 3.50 -3.41 3.84
C SER A 27 4.94 -3.94 3.82
N LEU A 28 5.35 -4.54 4.94
CA LEU A 28 6.69 -5.10 5.15
C LEU A 28 6.56 -6.55 5.57
N ALA A 29 7.43 -7.41 5.03
CA ALA A 29 7.46 -8.82 5.42
C ALA A 29 8.91 -9.34 5.53
N THR A 30 9.10 -10.43 6.26
CA THR A 30 10.34 -11.21 6.17
C THR A 30 10.46 -11.82 4.79
N LEU A 31 11.69 -12.09 4.35
CA LEU A 31 11.98 -12.49 2.96
C LEU A 31 11.21 -13.76 2.52
N ASP A 32 11.04 -14.71 3.42
CA ASP A 32 10.32 -15.97 3.20
C ASP A 32 8.82 -15.76 2.95
N ILE A 33 8.22 -14.75 3.59
CA ILE A 33 6.83 -14.35 3.35
C ILE A 33 6.73 -13.45 2.13
N ALA A 34 7.64 -12.49 1.97
CA ALA A 34 7.66 -11.56 0.84
C ALA A 34 7.68 -12.29 -0.52
N ASN A 35 8.41 -13.40 -0.62
CA ASN A 35 8.47 -14.20 -1.85
C ASN A 35 7.15 -14.93 -2.18
N LYS A 36 6.25 -15.10 -1.21
CA LYS A 36 4.93 -15.72 -1.36
C LYS A 36 3.84 -14.70 -1.69
N VAL A 37 4.01 -13.45 -1.27
CA VAL A 37 3.04 -12.38 -1.56
C VAL A 37 2.87 -12.21 -3.07
N LYS A 38 1.62 -12.15 -3.53
CA LYS A 38 1.22 -11.86 -4.91
C LYS A 38 0.18 -10.74 -4.95
N ASP A 39 0.07 -10.12 -6.12
CA ASP A 39 -1.01 -9.22 -6.48
C ASP A 39 -1.23 -8.07 -5.49
N TRP A 40 -0.13 -7.51 -4.95
CA TRP A 40 -0.19 -6.35 -4.08
C TRP A 40 -0.76 -5.15 -4.85
N GLN A 41 -1.80 -4.53 -4.31
CA GLN A 41 -2.47 -3.41 -4.92
C GLN A 41 -3.10 -2.47 -3.90
N VAL A 42 -3.35 -1.25 -4.36
CA VAL A 42 -4.12 -0.23 -3.65
C VAL A 42 -5.54 -0.23 -4.22
N ILE A 43 -6.54 -0.29 -3.33
CA ILE A 43 -7.95 -0.14 -3.69
C ILE A 43 -8.40 1.26 -3.26
N THR A 44 -8.73 2.08 -4.24
CA THR A 44 -9.24 3.44 -4.02
C THR A 44 -10.73 3.39 -3.72
N GLU A 45 -11.10 3.74 -2.49
CA GLU A 45 -12.50 3.96 -2.09
C GLU A 45 -12.62 5.40 -1.59
N THR A 46 -13.47 6.19 -2.25
CA THR A 46 -13.61 7.65 -2.01
C THR A 46 -14.29 8.01 -0.69
N SER A 47 -14.71 7.03 0.11
CA SER A 47 -15.37 7.25 1.41
C SER A 47 -14.40 7.29 2.59
N LEU A 48 -13.12 6.98 2.38
CA LEU A 48 -12.08 6.96 3.41
C LEU A 48 -10.85 7.75 2.95
N ASP A 49 -10.21 8.44 3.88
CA ASP A 49 -8.97 9.17 3.59
C ASP A 49 -7.78 8.20 3.36
N HIS A 50 -7.88 6.96 3.83
CA HIS A 50 -6.91 5.89 3.55
C HIS A 50 -7.46 4.91 2.52
N TYR A 51 -6.66 4.65 1.50
CA TYR A 51 -6.91 3.58 0.55
C TYR A 51 -6.58 2.23 1.17
N ARG A 52 -7.34 1.21 0.77
CA ARG A 52 -7.13 -0.14 1.27
C ARG A 52 -5.95 -0.78 0.54
N LEU A 53 -5.20 -1.62 1.25
CA LEU A 53 -4.16 -2.47 0.67
C LEU A 53 -4.69 -3.89 0.56
N LEU A 54 -4.52 -4.51 -0.61
CA LEU A 54 -4.91 -5.89 -0.86
C LEU A 54 -3.72 -6.66 -1.43
N PHE A 55 -3.53 -7.89 -0.98
CA PHE A 55 -2.56 -8.84 -1.50
C PHE A 55 -2.99 -10.26 -1.11
N SER A 56 -2.44 -11.26 -1.78
CA SER A 56 -2.59 -12.68 -1.41
C SER A 56 -1.24 -13.29 -1.02
N ILE A 57 -1.26 -14.42 -0.29
CA ILE A 57 -0.09 -15.21 0.11
C ILE A 57 -0.32 -16.66 -0.32
#